data_AF-A0A6P0I8Y8-F1
#
_entry.id   AF-A0A6P0I8Y8-F1
#
_cell.length_a   1.000
_cell.length_b   1.000
_cell.length_c   1.000
_cell.angle_alpha   90.00
_cell.angle_beta   90.00
_cell.angle_gamma   90.00
#
_symmetry.space_group_name_H-M   'P 1'
#
loop_
_entity.id
_entity.type
_entity.pdbx_description
1 polymer ?
#
loop_
_entity_poly.entity_id
_entity_poly.type
_entity_poly.pdbx_seq_one_letter_code
_entity_poly.pdbx_strand_id
1 'polypeptide(L)'
;MEAKQYEFEQSQNELILDLSNKMRFVSYFLIAIGVLAGIIGLFSVNPGAIIQGVVQTFIGIWTLNAASSFKLIVDTEGNDIVNLMSALGELRKLYRLQYWLLIIALIFMAIALVIGIIAGFFST
;
A
#
# COMPACT_ATOMS: atom_id res chain seq x y z
N MET A 1 29.90 18.78 -10.52
CA MET A 1 29.03 19.08 -11.68
C MET A 1 28.14 17.89 -12.06
N GLU A 2 28.23 16.73 -11.38
CA GLU A 2 27.40 15.55 -11.65
C GLU A 2 25.95 15.64 -11.12
N ALA A 3 25.70 16.42 -10.06
CA ALA A 3 24.36 16.51 -9.45
C ALA A 3 23.28 16.94 -10.46
N LYS A 4 23.56 17.93 -11.33
CA LYS A 4 22.62 18.43 -12.34
C LYS A 4 22.16 17.38 -13.36
N GLN A 5 22.94 16.32 -13.57
CA GLN A 5 22.58 15.27 -14.54
C GLN A 5 21.50 14.33 -13.99
N TYR A 6 21.32 14.29 -12.66
CA TYR A 6 20.39 13.40 -11.97
C TYR A 6 19.15 14.11 -11.44
N GLU A 7 19.00 15.40 -11.74
CA GLU A 7 17.83 16.19 -11.37
C GLU A 7 16.72 15.99 -12.40
N PHE A 8 15.48 16.05 -11.93
CA PHE A 8 14.30 16.04 -12.78
C PHE A 8 14.03 17.43 -13.39
N GLU A 9 13.53 17.43 -14.61
CA GLU A 9 13.04 18.65 -15.27
C GLU A 9 11.75 19.16 -14.59
N GLN A 10 11.42 20.43 -14.80
CA GLN A 10 10.23 21.05 -14.20
C GLN A 10 8.94 20.27 -14.50
N SER A 11 8.76 19.79 -15.73
CA SER A 11 7.59 19.00 -16.14
C SER A 11 7.50 17.66 -15.40
N GLN A 12 8.64 17.03 -15.09
CA GLN A 12 8.73 15.80 -14.31
C GLN A 12 8.43 16.08 -12.83
N ASN A 13 8.91 17.19 -12.28
CA ASN A 13 8.60 17.61 -10.92
C ASN A 13 7.10 17.90 -10.73
N GLU A 14 6.44 18.53 -11.71
CA GLU A 14 4.99 18.73 -11.68
C GLU A 14 4.22 17.40 -11.66
N LEU A 15 4.65 16.42 -12.46
CA LEU A 15 4.08 15.07 -12.47
C LEU A 15 4.29 14.34 -11.12
N ILE A 16 5.50 14.40 -10.57
CA ILE A 16 5.86 13.77 -9.30
C ILE A 16 5.07 14.41 -8.14
N LEU A 17 4.90 15.74 -8.17
CA LEU A 17 4.11 16.46 -7.19
C LEU A 17 2.63 16.05 -7.23
N ASP A 18 2.04 15.99 -8.42
CA ASP A 18 0.66 15.52 -8.60
C ASP A 18 0.47 14.08 -8.11
N LEU A 19 1.40 13.18 -8.44
CA LEU A 19 1.41 11.81 -7.93
C LEU A 19 1.48 11.78 -6.40
N SER A 20 2.43 12.51 -5.81
CA SER A 20 2.59 12.62 -4.36
C SER A 20 1.30 13.09 -3.68
N ASN A 21 0.66 14.14 -4.20
CA ASN A 21 -0.58 14.67 -3.63
C ASN A 21 -1.72 13.64 -3.65
N LYS A 22 -1.89 12.91 -4.75
CA LYS A 22 -2.90 11.83 -4.86
C LYS A 22 -2.58 10.68 -3.90
N MET A 23 -1.32 10.26 -3.82
CA MET A 23 -0.88 9.21 -2.89
C MET A 23 -1.13 9.61 -1.44
N ARG A 24 -0.89 10.87 -1.06
CA ARG A 24 -1.19 11.39 0.29
C ARG A 24 -2.69 11.30 0.60
N PHE A 25 -3.55 11.73 -0.32
CA PHE A 25 -4.99 11.60 -0.15
C PHE A 25 -5.40 10.13 0.07
N VAL A 26 -4.95 9.22 -0.81
CA VAL A 26 -5.23 7.78 -0.70
C VAL A 26 -4.70 7.22 0.64
N SER A 27 -3.52 7.65 1.08
CA SER A 27 -2.92 7.19 2.33
C SER A 27 -3.76 7.58 3.55
N TYR A 28 -4.20 8.85 3.63
CA TYR A 28 -5.03 9.32 4.74
C TYR A 28 -6.38 8.63 4.75
N PHE A 29 -6.96 8.44 3.56
CA PHE A 29 -8.18 7.67 3.40
C PHE A 29 -7.99 6.25 3.93
N LEU A 30 -7.03 5.48 3.42
CA LEU A 30 -6.75 4.09 3.83
C LEU A 30 -6.44 3.95 5.32
N ILE A 31 -5.67 4.86 5.90
CA ILE A 31 -5.39 4.86 7.34
C ILE A 31 -6.69 5.06 8.13
N ALA A 32 -7.52 6.03 7.74
CA ALA A 32 -8.77 6.33 8.44
C ALA A 32 -9.75 5.15 8.39
N ILE A 33 -10.01 4.57 7.21
CA ILE A 33 -10.88 3.38 7.09
C ILE A 33 -10.27 2.16 7.77
N GLY A 34 -8.95 1.95 7.69
CA GLY A 34 -8.28 0.83 8.35
C GLY A 34 -8.40 0.89 9.87
N VAL A 35 -8.18 2.07 10.46
CA VAL A 35 -8.37 2.29 11.90
C VAL A 35 -9.83 2.09 12.30
N LEU A 36 -10.77 2.67 11.53
CA LEU A 36 -12.20 2.51 11.80
C LEU A 36 -12.64 1.04 11.74
N ALA A 37 -12.22 0.30 10.71
CA ALA A 37 -12.52 -1.12 10.56
C ALA A 37 -11.91 -1.95 11.70
N GLY A 38 -10.68 -1.63 12.13
CA GLY A 38 -10.05 -2.26 13.28
C GLY A 38 -10.86 -2.06 14.58
N ILE A 39 -11.32 -0.83 14.83
CA ILE A 39 -12.16 -0.50 16.00
C ILE A 39 -13.49 -1.26 15.95
N ILE A 40 -14.18 -1.23 14.80
CA ILE A 40 -15.45 -1.97 14.61
C ILE A 40 -15.23 -3.47 14.80
N GLY A 41 -14.12 -4.00 14.28
CA GLY A 41 -13.73 -5.40 14.43
C GLY A 41 -13.54 -5.80 15.89
N LEU A 42 -12.95 -4.93 16.71
CA LEU A 42 -12.80 -5.17 18.15
C LEU A 42 -14.15 -5.21 18.86
N PHE A 43 -15.05 -4.25 18.59
CA PHE A 43 -16.39 -4.23 19.19
C PHE A 43 -17.27 -5.41 18.77
N SER A 44 -17.13 -5.85 17.52
CA SER A 44 -17.90 -6.97 16.96
C SER A 44 -17.24 -8.34 17.18
N VAL A 45 -16.06 -8.39 17.81
CA VAL A 45 -15.25 -9.61 17.97
C VAL A 45 -15.05 -10.33 16.62
N ASN A 46 -14.86 -9.54 15.56
CA ASN A 46 -14.67 -10.04 14.20
C ASN A 46 -13.18 -9.99 13.84
N PRO A 47 -12.44 -11.12 13.93
CA PRO A 47 -11.02 -11.15 13.64
C PRO A 47 -10.71 -10.76 12.18
N GLY A 48 -11.62 -11.03 11.24
CA GLY A 48 -11.46 -10.64 9.83
C GLY A 48 -11.44 -9.12 9.65
N ALA A 49 -12.34 -8.40 10.32
CA ALA A 49 -12.37 -6.94 10.30
C ALA A 49 -11.14 -6.32 10.98
N ILE A 50 -10.66 -6.92 12.08
CA ILE A 50 -9.43 -6.49 12.76
C ILE A 50 -8.23 -6.64 11.82
N ILE A 51 -8.06 -7.81 11.19
CA ILE A 51 -6.95 -8.08 10.26
C ILE A 51 -7.01 -7.13 9.07
N GLN A 52 -8.19 -6.95 8.47
CA GLN A 52 -8.39 -6.07 7.33
C GLN A 52 -8.08 -4.61 7.69
N GLY A 53 -8.48 -4.15 8.87
CA GLY A 53 -8.16 -2.82 9.38
C GLY A 53 -6.65 -2.61 9.50
N VAL A 54 -5.95 -3.54 10.15
CA VAL A 54 -4.48 -3.53 10.29
C VAL A 54 -3.80 -3.47 8.93
N VAL A 55 -4.18 -4.35 8.00
CA VAL A 55 -3.62 -4.39 6.65
C VAL A 55 -3.80 -3.06 5.92
N GLN A 56 -5.01 -2.49 5.94
CA GLN A 56 -5.27 -1.20 5.28
C GLN A 56 -4.46 -0.06 5.88
N THR A 57 -4.32 -0.02 7.21
CA THR A 57 -3.49 0.97 7.90
C THR A 57 -2.03 0.87 7.46
N PHE A 58 -1.44 -0.32 7.39
CA PHE A 58 -0.05 -0.49 6.93
C PHE A 58 0.14 -0.10 5.46
N ILE A 59 -0.79 -0.47 4.58
CA ILE A 59 -0.77 -0.03 3.18
C ILE A 59 -0.79 1.50 3.11
N GLY A 60 -1.67 2.14 3.87
CA GLY A 60 -1.75 3.59 3.95
C GLY A 60 -0.45 4.22 4.47
N ILE A 61 0.16 3.70 5.53
CA ILE A 61 1.42 4.21 6.09
C ILE A 61 2.55 4.20 5.06
N TRP A 62 2.81 3.06 4.39
CA TRP A 62 3.87 3.00 3.39
C TRP A 62 3.56 3.85 2.16
N THR A 63 2.28 3.98 1.79
CA THR A 63 1.86 4.93 0.73
C THR A 63 2.18 6.37 1.11
N LEU A 64 1.94 6.77 2.37
CA LEU A 64 2.24 8.11 2.87
C LEU A 64 3.75 8.39 2.89
N ASN A 65 4.55 7.40 3.30
CA ASN A 65 6.02 7.54 3.33
C ASN A 65 6.59 7.67 1.90
N ALA A 66 6.09 6.87 0.95
CA ALA A 66 6.46 6.99 -0.46
C ALA A 66 6.07 8.36 -1.01
N ALA A 67 4.85 8.82 -0.73
CA ALA A 67 4.36 10.12 -1.17
C ALA A 67 5.20 11.28 -0.60
N SER A 68 5.56 11.22 0.68
CA SER A 68 6.45 12.20 1.31
C SER A 68 7.83 12.22 0.65
N SER A 69 8.38 11.05 0.31
CA SER A 69 9.66 10.94 -0.39
C SER A 69 9.58 11.50 -1.82
N PHE A 70 8.49 11.25 -2.55
CA PHE A 70 8.25 11.89 -3.85
C PHE A 70 8.12 13.41 -3.75
N LYS A 71 7.49 13.93 -2.68
CA LYS A 71 7.42 15.38 -2.47
C LYS A 71 8.80 16.00 -2.24
N LEU A 72 9.70 15.29 -1.57
CA LEU A 72 11.08 15.77 -1.35
C LEU A 72 11.88 15.92 -2.65
N ILE A 73 11.59 15.15 -3.70
CA ILE A 73 12.16 15.36 -5.04
C ILE A 73 11.85 16.77 -5.55
N VAL A 74 10.64 17.26 -5.28
CA VAL A 74 10.18 18.57 -5.76
C VAL A 74 10.65 19.71 -4.85
N ASP A 75 10.75 19.44 -3.55
CA ASP A 75 11.07 20.45 -2.54
C ASP A 75 12.59 20.63 -2.32
N THR A 76 13.45 19.74 -2.85
CA THR A 76 14.91 19.78 -2.66
C THR A 76 15.64 19.65 -3.99
N GLU A 77 16.84 20.24 -4.09
CA GLU A 77 17.73 20.08 -5.24
C GLU A 77 18.95 19.24 -4.85
N GLY A 78 19.50 18.48 -5.79
CA GLY A 78 20.73 17.71 -5.65
C GLY A 78 20.56 16.32 -5.01
N ASN A 79 19.32 15.89 -4.75
CA ASN A 79 19.02 14.66 -3.99
C ASN A 79 17.92 13.77 -4.63
N ASP A 80 17.55 14.03 -5.88
CA ASP A 80 16.40 13.41 -6.55
C ASP A 80 16.44 11.89 -6.57
N ILE A 81 17.59 11.30 -6.91
CA ILE A 81 17.77 9.85 -6.92
C ILE A 81 17.66 9.24 -5.52
N VAL A 82 18.17 9.92 -4.49
CA VAL A 82 18.09 9.43 -3.10
C VAL A 82 16.63 9.44 -2.62
N ASN A 83 15.91 10.52 -2.93
CA ASN A 83 14.48 10.65 -2.62
C ASN A 83 13.64 9.62 -3.41
N LEU A 84 13.95 9.39 -4.69
CA LEU A 84 13.32 8.37 -5.52
C LEU A 84 13.54 6.96 -4.95
N MET A 85 14.78 6.62 -4.60
CA MET A 85 15.11 5.32 -4.02
C MET A 85 14.42 5.10 -2.67
N SER A 86 14.26 6.17 -1.88
CA SER A 86 13.49 6.14 -0.64
C SER A 86 12.01 5.84 -0.91
N ALA A 87 11.40 6.50 -1.90
CA ALA A 87 10.02 6.24 -2.32
C ALA A 87 9.84 4.80 -2.82
N LEU A 88 10.74 4.32 -3.68
CA LEU A 88 10.74 2.95 -4.20
C LEU A 88 10.92 1.90 -3.08
N GLY A 89 11.70 2.22 -2.05
CA GLY A 89 11.86 1.38 -0.86
C GLY A 89 10.54 1.16 -0.12
N GLU A 90 9.74 2.21 0.05
CA GLU A 90 8.41 2.12 0.67
C GLU A 90 7.41 1.38 -0.24
N LEU A 91 7.42 1.65 -1.55
CA LEU A 91 6.59 0.90 -2.51
C LEU A 91 6.94 -0.59 -2.50
N ARG A 92 8.23 -0.95 -2.36
CA ARG A 92 8.66 -2.35 -2.25
C ARG A 92 8.06 -3.05 -1.03
N LYS A 93 7.95 -2.35 0.11
CA LYS A 93 7.31 -2.90 1.33
C LYS A 93 5.82 -3.17 1.07
N LEU A 94 5.14 -2.20 0.48
CA LEU A 94 3.73 -2.29 0.10
C LEU A 94 3.47 -3.48 -0.84
N TYR A 95 4.19 -3.57 -1.95
CA TYR A 95 4.02 -4.66 -2.92
C TYR A 95 4.40 -6.02 -2.34
N ARG A 96 5.38 -6.09 -1.44
CA ARG A 96 5.72 -7.34 -0.73
C ARG A 96 4.55 -7.81 0.14
N LEU A 97 3.93 -6.91 0.90
CA LEU A 97 2.75 -7.25 1.70
C LEU A 97 1.61 -7.74 0.81
N GLN A 98 1.28 -6.98 -0.24
CA GLN A 98 0.20 -7.36 -1.18
C GLN A 98 0.46 -8.71 -1.84
N TYR A 99 1.69 -8.95 -2.30
CA TYR A 99 2.10 -10.22 -2.90
C TYR A 99 1.81 -11.40 -1.98
N TRP A 100 2.24 -11.33 -0.72
CA TRP A 100 1.98 -12.41 0.24
C TRP A 100 0.51 -12.56 0.61
N LEU A 101 -0.22 -11.45 0.79
CA LEU A 101 -1.65 -11.50 1.07
C LEU A 101 -2.44 -12.16 -0.07
N LEU A 102 -2.09 -11.86 -1.33
CA LEU A 102 -2.72 -12.47 -2.49
C LEU A 102 -2.42 -13.97 -2.58
N ILE A 103 -1.18 -14.39 -2.32
CA ILE A 103 -0.83 -15.82 -2.27
C ILE A 103 -1.65 -16.54 -1.20
N ILE A 104 -1.70 -15.98 0.02
CA ILE A 104 -2.47 -16.57 1.12
C ILE A 104 -3.95 -16.65 0.75
N ALA A 105 -4.53 -15.57 0.22
CA ALA A 105 -5.93 -15.54 -0.21
C ALA A 105 -6.22 -16.59 -1.29
N LEU A 106 -5.34 -16.75 -2.28
CA LEU A 106 -5.47 -17.78 -3.33
C LEU A 106 -5.44 -19.20 -2.75
N ILE A 107 -4.57 -19.47 -1.78
CA ILE A 107 -4.50 -20.78 -1.11
C ILE A 107 -5.81 -21.07 -0.37
N PHE A 108 -6.30 -20.13 0.44
CA PHE A 108 -7.57 -20.30 1.15
C PHE A 108 -8.76 -20.46 0.19
N MET A 109 -8.78 -19.71 -0.91
CA MET A 109 -9.81 -19.83 -1.94
C MET A 109 -9.80 -21.22 -2.59
N ALA A 110 -8.62 -21.74 -2.93
CA ALA A 110 -8.48 -23.08 -3.50
C ALA A 110 -8.96 -24.17 -2.52
N ILE A 111 -8.58 -24.07 -1.25
CA ILE A 111 -9.01 -25.00 -0.20
C ILE A 111 -10.53 -24.96 -0.04
N ALA A 112 -11.12 -23.77 0.07
CA ALA A 112 -12.56 -23.60 0.22
C ALA A 112 -13.33 -24.18 -0.97
N LEU A 113 -12.82 -23.99 -2.19
CA LEU A 113 -13.41 -24.55 -3.40
C LEU A 113 -13.39 -26.09 -3.41
N VAL A 114 -12.26 -26.71 -3.05
CA VAL A 114 -12.16 -28.18 -2.95
C VAL A 114 -13.12 -28.73 -1.90
N ILE A 115 -13.17 -28.12 -0.71
CA ILE A 115 -14.09 -28.53 0.36
C ILE A 115 -15.54 -28.39 -0.10
N GLY A 116 -15.89 -27.28 -0.76
CA GLY A 116 -17.24 -27.04 -1.26
C GLY A 116 -17.69 -28.08 -2.29
N ILE A 117 -16.80 -28.46 -3.22
CA ILE A 117 -17.06 -29.52 -4.21
C ILE A 117 -17.31 -30.86 -3.51
N ILE A 118 -16.44 -31.24 -2.57
CA ILE A 118 -16.56 -32.51 -1.84
C ILE A 118 -17.85 -32.55 -1.03
N ALA A 119 -18.13 -31.50 -0.26
CA ALA A 119 -19.34 -31.41 0.56
C ALA A 119 -20.62 -31.46 -0.29
N GLY A 120 -20.63 -30.78 -1.44
CA GLY A 120 -21.74 -30.82 -2.39
C GLY A 120 -22.00 -32.23 -2.93
N PHE A 121 -20.94 -32.96 -3.31
CA PHE A 121 -21.06 -34.33 -3.81
C PHE A 121 -21.63 -35.30 -2.77
N PHE A 122 -21.28 -35.15 -1.48
CA PHE A 122 -21.83 -36.00 -0.41
C PHE A 122 -23.25 -35.61 0.02
N SER A 123 -23.77 -34.47 -0.44
CA SER A 123 -25.12 -33.98 -0.09
C SER A 123 -26.22 -34.39 -1.09
N THR A 124 -25.85 -35.00 -2.21
CA THR A 124 -26.75 -35.53 -3.26
C THR A 124 -26.89 -37.04 -3.17
#